data_AF-A0A7W0NNC1-F1
#
_entry.id   AF-A0A7W0NNC1-F1
#
_cell.length_a   1.000
_cell.length_b   1.000
_cell.length_c   1.000
_cell.angle_alpha   90.00
_cell.angle_beta   90.00
_cell.angle_gamma   90.00
#
_symmetry.space_group_name_H-M   'P 1'
#
loop_
_entity.id
_entity.type
_entity.pdbx_description
1 polymer ?
#
loop_
_entity_poly.entity_id
_entity_poly.type
_entity_poly.pdbx_seq_one_letter_code
_entity_poly.pdbx_strand_id
1 'polypeptide(L)' 'MEGSNGPEPELPEHAFTVMRCSACGDTFPAEGTVSSCRTCGSAEIATAVEPLL' A
#
# COMPACT_ATOMS: atom_id res chain seq x y z
N MET A 1 0.65 33.03 12.96
CA MET A 1 1.72 32.02 12.83
C MET A 1 1.13 30.90 12.02
N GLU A 2 1.14 31.05 10.70
CA GLU A 2 0.71 29.99 9.79
C GLU A 2 1.86 28.98 9.73
N GLY A 3 1.73 27.92 10.51
CA GLY A 3 2.63 26.79 10.43
C GLY A 3 2.42 26.14 9.07
N SER A 4 3.40 26.30 8.19
CA SER A 4 3.48 25.60 6.93
C SER A 4 3.53 24.10 7.23
N ASN A 5 2.36 23.45 7.25
CA ASN A 5 2.31 22.03 7.01
C ASN A 5 2.78 21.87 5.56
N GLY A 6 3.86 21.11 5.33
CA GLY A 6 4.26 20.77 3.96
C GLY A 6 3.10 20.05 3.27
N PRO A 7 3.15 19.77 1.96
CA PRO A 7 2.23 18.78 1.42
C PRO A 7 2.58 17.45 2.08
N GLU A 8 1.97 17.16 3.23
CA GLU A 8 1.65 15.79 3.60
C GLU A 8 1.09 15.20 2.31
N PRO A 9 1.60 14.06 1.81
CA PRO A 9 0.99 13.41 0.66
C PRO A 9 -0.42 13.05 1.11
N GLU A 10 -1.36 13.96 0.80
CA GLU A 10 -2.78 13.82 1.07
C GLU A 10 -3.20 12.64 0.22
N LEU A 11 -3.08 11.44 0.78
CA LEU A 11 -3.70 10.26 0.22
C LEU A 11 -5.14 10.69 -0.07
N PRO A 12 -5.63 10.53 -1.31
CA PRO A 12 -7.00 10.85 -1.63
C PRO A 12 -7.93 10.32 -0.53
N GLU A 13 -8.99 11.05 -0.22
CA GLU A 13 -9.91 10.73 0.88
C GLU A 13 -10.50 9.30 0.80
N HIS A 14 -10.32 8.65 -0.37
CA HIS A 14 -10.69 7.28 -0.69
C HIS A 14 -9.53 6.41 -1.22
N ALA A 15 -8.27 6.80 -1.03
CA ALA A 15 -7.13 5.94 -1.38
C ALA A 15 -6.90 4.90 -0.28
N PHE A 16 -6.70 3.65 -0.70
CA PHE A 16 -6.33 2.57 0.20
C PHE A 16 -4.96 2.02 -0.20
N THR A 17 -4.18 1.71 0.82
CA THR A 17 -2.89 1.04 0.63
C THR A 17 -3.14 -0.44 0.38
N VAL A 18 -2.61 -0.94 -0.71
CA VAL A 18 -2.53 -2.37 -1.01
C VAL A 18 -1.09 -2.83 -1.02
N MET A 19 -0.92 -4.12 -0.90
CA MET A 19 0.35 -4.79 -1.10
C MET A 19 0.23 -5.72 -2.29
N ARG A 20 1.25 -5.70 -3.15
CA ARG A 20 1.35 -6.54 -4.33
C ARG A 20 2.56 -7.45 -4.20
N CYS A 21 2.36 -8.76 -4.36
CA CYS A 21 3.47 -9.69 -4.45
C CYS A 21 4.14 -9.56 -5.82
N SER A 22 5.44 -9.27 -5.84
CA SER A 22 6.22 -9.16 -7.08
C SER A 22 6.43 -10.52 -7.76
N ALA A 23 6.38 -11.61 -7.00
CA ALA A 23 6.63 -12.95 -7.53
C ALA A 23 5.42 -13.53 -8.29
N CYS A 24 4.22 -13.45 -7.71
CA CYS A 24 3.01 -14.00 -8.34
C CYS A 24 2.04 -12.93 -8.88
N GLY A 25 2.27 -11.65 -8.57
CA GLY A 25 1.43 -10.54 -9.02
C GLY A 25 0.17 -10.31 -8.19
N ASP A 26 -0.06 -11.11 -7.15
CA ASP A 26 -1.25 -11.08 -6.28
C ASP A 26 -1.32 -9.78 -5.48
N THR A 27 -2.49 -9.15 -5.41
CA THR A 27 -2.74 -7.90 -4.69
C THR A 27 -3.69 -8.15 -3.52
N PHE A 28 -3.32 -7.68 -2.34
CA PHE A 28 -4.09 -7.84 -1.11
C PHE A 28 -4.08 -6.54 -0.29
N PRO A 29 -5.11 -6.27 0.52
CA PRO A 29 -5.19 -5.04 1.30
C PRO A 29 -4.04 -5.00 2.31
N ALA A 30 -3.50 -3.80 2.55
CA ALA A 30 -2.40 -3.62 3.49
C ALA A 30 -2.89 -3.60 4.94
N GLU A 31 -3.49 -4.70 5.39
CA GLU A 31 -3.99 -4.87 6.75
C GLU A 31 -2.88 -5.46 7.64
N GLY A 32 -1.94 -4.59 8.04
CA GLY A 32 -0.84 -4.92 8.96
C GLY A 32 0.45 -5.39 8.28
N THR A 33 1.39 -5.86 9.08
CA THR A 33 2.72 -6.29 8.61
C THR A 33 2.62 -7.65 7.93
N VAL A 34 2.73 -7.67 6.59
CA VAL A 34 2.79 -8.91 5.81
C VAL A 34 4.25 -9.22 5.48
N SER A 35 4.76 -10.31 6.04
CA SER A 35 6.15 -10.78 5.80
C SER A 35 6.28 -11.67 4.57
N SER A 36 5.17 -12.20 4.05
CA SER A 36 5.15 -13.17 2.96
C SER A 36 3.80 -13.23 2.27
N CYS A 37 3.80 -13.42 0.96
CA CYS A 37 2.59 -13.58 0.15
C CYS A 37 1.85 -14.85 0.57
N ARG A 38 0.54 -14.76 0.84
CA ARG A 38 -0.29 -15.92 1.18
C ARG A 38 -0.51 -16.87 0.00
N THR A 39 -0.41 -16.38 -1.23
CA THR A 39 -0.64 -17.16 -2.45
C THR A 39 0.56 -18.02 -2.82
N CYS A 40 1.77 -17.45 -2.83
CA CYS A 40 2.98 -18.15 -3.28
C CYS A 40 4.06 -18.33 -2.21
N GLY A 41 3.93 -17.71 -1.04
CA GLY A 41 4.92 -17.75 0.04
C GLY A 41 6.14 -16.83 -0.17
N SER A 42 6.23 -16.08 -1.28
CA SER A 42 7.35 -15.16 -1.51
C SER A 42 7.35 -13.99 -0.52
N ALA A 43 8.52 -13.60 -0.03
CA ALA A 43 8.72 -12.40 0.80
C ALA A 43 8.83 -11.11 -0.01
N GLU A 44 8.80 -11.20 -1.34
CA GLU A 44 8.91 -10.05 -2.24
C GLU A 44 7.56 -9.34 -2.38
N ILE A 45 7.26 -8.47 -1.42
CA ILE A 45 6.03 -7.67 -1.36
C ILE A 45 6.36 -6.20 -1.63
N ALA A 46 5.67 -5.60 -2.59
CA ALA A 46 5.71 -4.17 -2.87
C ALA A 46 4.44 -3.49 -2.36
N THR A 47 4.58 -2.35 -1.69
CA THR A 47 3.43 -1.52 -1.32
C THR A 47 2.98 -0.70 -2.54
N ALA A 48 1.68 -0.72 -2.84
CA ALA A 48 1.07 0.13 -3.84
C ALA A 48 -0.11 0.90 -3.22
N VAL A 49 -0.34 2.12 -3.70
CA VAL A 49 -1.49 2.92 -3.28
C VAL A 49 -2.43 2.95 -4.46
N GLU A 50 -3.65 2.42 -4.28
CA GLU A 50 -4.68 2.46 -5.31
C GLU A 50 -5.72 3.53 -4.93
N PRO A 51 -6.02 4.50 -5.82
CA PRO A 51 -7.16 5.37 -5.64
C PRO A 51 -8.46 4.57 -5.86
N LEU A 52 -9.40 4.60 -4.91
CA LEU A 52 -10.78 4.17 -5.21
C LEU A 52 -11.34 5.12 -6.28
N LEU A 53 -11.66 4.56 -7.46
CA LEU A 53 -12.44 5.21 -8.51
C LEU A 53 -13.90 5.34 -8.10
#